data_AF-A0A522AHL3-F1
#
_entry.id   AF-A0A522AHL3-F1
#
_cell.length_a   1.000
_cell.length_b   1.000
_cell.length_c   1.000
_cell.angle_alpha   90.00
_cell.angle_beta   90.00
_cell.angle_gamma   90.00
#
_symmetry.space_group_name_H-M   'P 1'
#
loop_
_entity.id
_entity.type
_entity.pdbx_description
1 polymer ?
#
loop_
_entity_poly.entity_id
_entity_poly.type
_entity_poly.pdbx_seq_one_letter_code
_entity_poly.pdbx_strand_id
1 'polypeptide(L)'
;MLKVAARSRALRTAIGKALWRTCGCAAALAIGGCARQIPCDAIGALPAGVPQPPRACVVDGCSMAPDFNFARCCNEHDARYWRGGSVGERALADAEFGQCVAAKNHPVLARLYYFGVRVGGTPYLPTPWRWGFGWPYTHGYDVEAPGTGVPACARDVPASVPIESVEP
;
A
#
# COMPACT_ATOMS: atom_id res chain seq x y z
N MET A 1 -58.46 70.37 7.93
CA MET A 1 -59.26 70.36 6.69
C MET A 1 -58.36 70.73 5.51
N LEU A 2 -58.74 70.31 4.28
CA LEU A 2 -58.02 70.27 2.98
C LEU A 2 -57.04 69.08 2.86
N LYS A 3 -57.29 67.99 2.11
CA LYS A 3 -57.76 67.70 0.73
C LYS A 3 -56.62 67.50 -0.28
N VAL A 4 -56.81 66.47 -1.12
CA VAL A 4 -56.25 66.19 -2.46
C VAL A 4 -54.88 65.49 -2.44
N ALA A 5 -54.76 64.17 -2.63
CA ALA A 5 -55.09 63.31 -3.79
C ALA A 5 -54.06 63.35 -4.94
N ALA A 6 -53.85 62.15 -5.48
CA ALA A 6 -53.36 61.79 -6.81
C ALA A 6 -51.84 61.62 -7.01
N ARG A 7 -51.43 60.38 -7.33
CA ARG A 7 -51.00 59.92 -8.68
C ARG A 7 -50.24 58.59 -8.53
N SER A 8 -50.87 57.45 -8.81
CA SER A 8 -50.92 56.76 -10.13
C SER A 8 -49.59 56.19 -10.62
N ARG A 9 -49.54 54.85 -10.65
CA ARG A 9 -48.88 53.94 -11.62
C ARG A 9 -47.56 54.40 -12.25
N ALA A 10 -46.49 53.64 -11.99
CA ALA A 10 -45.63 53.12 -13.06
C ALA A 10 -44.72 52.01 -12.50
N LEU A 11 -45.09 50.78 -12.82
CA LEU A 11 -44.23 49.60 -12.81
C LEU A 11 -42.97 49.95 -13.61
N ARG A 12 -41.80 49.96 -12.98
CA ARG A 12 -40.51 50.17 -13.67
C ARG A 12 -39.61 48.97 -13.44
N THR A 13 -39.42 48.27 -14.56
CA THR A 13 -38.15 47.69 -15.02
C THR A 13 -37.54 46.56 -14.18
N ALA A 14 -37.92 45.34 -14.58
CA ALA A 14 -36.97 44.34 -15.10
C ALA A 14 -35.57 44.36 -14.48
N ILE A 15 -35.42 43.67 -13.36
CA ILE A 15 -34.10 43.29 -12.83
C ILE A 15 -33.49 42.28 -13.81
N GLY A 16 -32.30 42.64 -14.28
CA GLY A 16 -31.59 41.99 -15.37
C GLY A 16 -31.25 40.53 -15.14
N LYS A 17 -31.26 39.80 -16.25
CA LYS A 17 -30.65 38.49 -16.42
C LYS A 17 -29.14 38.62 -16.23
N ALA A 18 -28.67 38.45 -15.00
CA ALA A 18 -27.25 38.30 -14.70
C ALA A 18 -26.88 36.81 -14.76
N LEU A 19 -26.33 36.42 -15.91
CA LEU A 19 -25.36 35.35 -16.14
C LEU A 19 -24.99 34.50 -14.90
N TRP A 20 -25.69 33.39 -14.70
CA TRP A 20 -25.11 32.19 -14.09
C TRP A 20 -24.85 31.17 -15.19
N ARG A 21 -23.82 31.45 -15.99
CA ARG A 21 -23.08 30.42 -16.71
C ARG A 21 -22.10 29.81 -15.72
N THR A 22 -22.54 28.82 -14.95
CA THR A 22 -21.66 27.83 -14.36
C THR A 22 -21.89 26.52 -15.08
N CYS A 23 -21.13 26.34 -16.17
CA CYS A 23 -20.67 25.01 -16.55
C CYS A 23 -19.73 24.55 -15.42
N GLY A 24 -20.30 24.00 -14.35
CA GLY A 24 -19.57 23.33 -13.30
C GLY A 24 -19.97 21.89 -13.32
N CYS A 25 -19.11 21.04 -13.89
CA CYS A 25 -19.19 19.59 -13.77
C CYS A 25 -19.54 19.24 -12.31
N ALA A 26 -20.71 18.64 -12.11
CA ALA A 26 -20.95 17.84 -10.92
C ALA A 26 -19.96 16.67 -11.00
N ALA A 27 -18.76 16.87 -10.46
CA ALA A 27 -17.86 15.80 -10.12
C ALA A 27 -18.60 15.00 -9.04
N ALA A 28 -19.35 13.99 -9.47
CA ALA A 28 -19.74 12.90 -8.61
C ALA A 28 -18.43 12.30 -8.08
N LEU A 29 -18.08 12.64 -6.85
CA LEU A 29 -17.12 11.91 -6.04
C LEU A 29 -17.71 10.51 -5.89
N ALA A 30 -17.37 9.64 -6.83
CA ALA A 30 -17.48 8.21 -6.63
C ALA A 30 -16.49 7.86 -5.51
N ILE A 31 -16.95 7.94 -4.26
CA ILE A 31 -16.37 7.22 -3.13
C ILE A 31 -16.73 5.74 -3.33
N GLY A 32 -16.25 5.17 -4.42
CA GLY A 32 -16.20 3.74 -4.65
C GLY A 32 -14.83 3.29 -4.14
N GLY A 33 -14.81 2.72 -2.94
CA GLY A 33 -13.60 2.23 -2.30
C GLY A 33 -12.81 1.34 -3.25
N CYS A 34 -11.64 1.81 -3.66
CA CYS A 34 -10.61 0.93 -4.16
C CYS A 34 -10.13 0.09 -2.98
N ALA A 35 -10.66 -1.12 -2.82
CA ALA A 35 -9.85 -2.21 -2.28
C ALA A 35 -8.72 -2.45 -3.30
N ARG A 36 -7.73 -1.56 -3.32
CA ARG A 36 -6.54 -1.71 -4.16
C ARG A 36 -5.72 -2.83 -3.52
N GLN A 37 -5.72 -4.03 -4.10
CA GLN A 37 -4.50 -4.84 -4.06
C GLN A 37 -3.34 -3.90 -4.37
N ILE A 38 -2.30 -3.88 -3.54
CA ILE A 38 -1.11 -3.08 -3.80
C ILE A 38 -0.47 -3.68 -5.06
N PRO A 39 -0.55 -3.00 -6.23
CA PRO A 39 0.21 -3.47 -7.38
C PRO A 39 1.69 -3.28 -7.06
N CYS A 40 2.56 -4.05 -7.69
CA CYS A 40 4.00 -3.98 -7.43
C CYS A 40 4.62 -2.61 -7.76
N ASP A 41 3.85 -1.76 -8.42
CA ASP A 41 4.12 -0.34 -8.69
C ASP A 41 4.07 0.52 -7.41
N ALA A 42 3.35 0.07 -6.37
CA ALA A 42 3.10 0.81 -5.14
C ALA A 42 4.13 0.54 -4.02
N ILE A 43 5.08 -0.40 -4.20
CA ILE A 43 6.24 -0.57 -3.31
C ILE A 43 7.29 0.55 -3.53
N GLY A 44 6.91 1.64 -4.21
CA GLY A 44 7.77 2.75 -4.61
C GLY A 44 8.68 2.39 -5.79
N ALA A 45 8.79 3.26 -6.80
CA ALA A 45 9.81 3.07 -7.83
C ALA A 45 11.20 3.07 -7.17
N LEU A 46 12.06 2.11 -7.52
CA LEU A 46 13.47 2.15 -7.08
C LEU A 46 14.13 3.43 -7.62
N PRO A 47 15.13 4.00 -6.92
CA PRO A 47 15.86 5.13 -7.45
C PRO A 47 16.47 4.79 -8.82
N ALA A 48 16.61 5.82 -9.65
CA ALA A 48 17.21 5.68 -10.97
C ALA A 48 18.60 5.01 -10.85
N GLY A 49 18.83 3.97 -11.66
CA GLY A 49 20.08 3.22 -11.67
C GLY A 49 20.05 1.90 -10.89
N VAL A 50 19.00 1.60 -10.14
CA VAL A 50 18.80 0.26 -9.57
C VAL A 50 18.07 -0.64 -10.58
N PRO A 51 18.64 -1.81 -10.93
CA PRO A 51 17.99 -2.76 -11.83
C PRO A 51 16.62 -3.22 -11.31
N GLN A 52 15.63 -3.29 -12.21
CA GLN A 52 14.32 -3.86 -11.91
C GLN A 52 14.29 -5.35 -12.26
N PRO A 53 13.47 -6.17 -11.57
CA PRO A 53 13.33 -7.57 -11.92
C PRO A 53 12.85 -7.75 -13.36
N PRO A 54 13.45 -8.65 -14.15
CA PRO A 54 13.13 -8.83 -15.56
C PRO A 54 11.79 -9.54 -15.80
N ARG A 55 11.27 -10.28 -14.80
CA ARG A 55 9.95 -10.90 -14.90
C ARG A 55 8.87 -9.93 -14.47
N ALA A 56 7.72 -9.97 -15.14
CA ALA A 56 6.53 -9.25 -14.71
C ALA A 56 6.22 -9.56 -13.24
N CYS A 57 5.68 -8.56 -12.53
CA CYS A 57 5.32 -8.78 -11.14
C CYS A 57 4.14 -9.72 -10.99
N VAL A 58 4.23 -10.58 -9.98
CA VAL A 58 3.21 -11.55 -9.61
C VAL A 58 2.97 -11.43 -8.11
N VAL A 59 1.69 -11.35 -7.73
CA VAL A 59 1.20 -11.54 -6.36
C VAL A 59 0.20 -12.68 -6.42
N ASP A 60 0.40 -13.73 -5.61
CA ASP A 60 -0.41 -14.95 -5.63
C ASP A 60 -1.21 -15.17 -4.34
N GLY A 61 -1.04 -14.27 -3.36
CA GLY A 61 -1.71 -14.33 -2.08
C GLY A 61 -0.84 -15.10 -1.10
N CYS A 62 -1.44 -15.92 -0.24
CA CYS A 62 -0.69 -16.57 0.82
C CYS A 62 0.00 -17.86 0.35
N SER A 63 0.57 -17.90 -0.86
CA SER A 63 1.23 -19.04 -1.54
C SER A 63 0.91 -20.45 -0.97
N MET A 64 1.68 -20.92 0.02
CA MET A 64 1.49 -22.24 0.68
C MET A 64 0.78 -22.19 2.04
N ALA A 65 0.62 -21.00 2.61
CA ALA A 65 -0.05 -20.81 3.89
C ALA A 65 -1.57 -20.70 3.70
N PRO A 66 -2.37 -21.21 4.65
CA PRO A 66 -3.81 -20.98 4.63
C PRO A 66 -4.14 -19.48 4.64
N ASP A 67 -5.14 -19.05 3.87
CA ASP A 67 -5.57 -17.64 3.86
C ASP A 67 -6.65 -17.41 4.91
N PHE A 68 -6.27 -16.90 6.09
CA PHE A 68 -7.20 -16.51 7.15
C PHE A 68 -7.65 -15.05 7.01
N ASN A 69 -8.05 -14.64 5.80
CA ASN A 69 -8.28 -13.23 5.45
C ASN A 69 -7.00 -12.38 5.54
N PHE A 70 -5.86 -12.96 5.16
CA PHE A 70 -4.54 -12.33 5.12
C PHE A 70 -4.11 -11.92 3.71
N ALA A 71 -4.92 -12.18 2.68
CA ALA A 71 -4.64 -11.85 1.28
C ALA A 71 -3.99 -10.48 1.05
N ARG A 72 -4.46 -9.40 1.70
CA ARG A 72 -3.82 -8.07 1.59
C ARG A 72 -2.38 -8.07 2.09
N CYS A 73 -2.13 -8.64 3.26
CA CYS A 73 -0.79 -8.75 3.84
C CYS A 73 0.12 -9.62 2.97
N CYS A 74 -0.42 -10.73 2.46
CA CYS A 74 0.34 -11.65 1.60
C CYS A 74 0.70 -10.99 0.26
N ASN A 75 -0.23 -10.31 -0.41
CA ASN A 75 0.06 -9.59 -1.66
C ASN A 75 1.11 -8.47 -1.48
N GLU A 76 1.07 -7.76 -0.35
CA GLU A 76 2.08 -6.74 -0.01
C GLU A 76 3.48 -7.33 0.24
N HIS A 77 3.52 -8.54 0.76
CA HIS A 77 4.73 -9.30 1.00
C HIS A 77 5.28 -9.89 -0.31
N ASP A 78 4.43 -10.52 -1.12
CA ASP A 78 4.74 -11.05 -2.45
C ASP A 78 5.37 -10.00 -3.35
N ALA A 79 4.82 -8.78 -3.35
CA ALA A 79 5.32 -7.71 -4.18
C ALA A 79 6.79 -7.38 -3.81
N ARG A 80 7.12 -7.37 -2.51
CA ARG A 80 8.50 -7.15 -2.02
C ARG A 80 9.40 -8.35 -2.32
N TYR A 81 8.87 -9.55 -2.17
CA TYR A 81 9.59 -10.78 -2.49
C TYR A 81 9.87 -10.92 -3.99
N TRP A 82 8.95 -10.50 -4.85
CA TRP A 82 9.16 -10.42 -6.29
C TRP A 82 10.34 -9.51 -6.61
N ARG A 83 10.37 -8.32 -5.98
CA ARG A 83 11.42 -7.32 -6.14
C ARG A 83 12.80 -7.85 -5.75
N GLY A 84 12.89 -8.53 -4.61
CA GLY A 84 14.19 -8.90 -4.04
C GLY A 84 14.90 -7.71 -3.38
N GLY A 85 16.22 -7.79 -3.29
CA GLY A 85 17.05 -6.82 -2.57
C GLY A 85 18.02 -7.49 -1.59
N SER A 86 18.53 -6.69 -0.66
CA SER A 86 19.48 -7.08 0.38
C SER A 86 18.87 -7.95 1.48
N VAL A 87 19.73 -8.52 2.32
CA VAL A 87 19.32 -9.29 3.51
C VAL A 87 18.48 -8.44 4.47
N GLY A 88 18.83 -7.17 4.63
CA GLY A 88 18.12 -6.23 5.49
C GLY A 88 16.71 -5.91 4.96
N GLU A 89 16.58 -5.67 3.65
CA GLU A 89 15.28 -5.43 3.01
C GLU A 89 14.35 -6.63 3.14
N ARG A 90 14.88 -7.86 3.04
CA ARG A 90 14.11 -9.07 3.32
C ARG A 90 13.63 -9.12 4.77
N ALA A 91 14.53 -8.85 5.73
CA ALA A 91 14.17 -8.85 7.14
C ALA A 91 13.07 -7.83 7.47
N LEU A 92 13.15 -6.64 6.88
CA LEU A 92 12.11 -5.62 6.98
C LEU A 92 10.78 -6.09 6.37
N ALA A 93 10.81 -6.61 5.13
CA ALA A 93 9.61 -7.10 4.45
C ALA A 93 8.89 -8.18 5.26
N ASP A 94 9.64 -9.13 5.84
CA ASP A 94 9.11 -10.19 6.67
C ASP A 94 8.51 -9.65 7.98
N ALA A 95 9.17 -8.67 8.61
CA ALA A 95 8.68 -8.05 9.83
C ALA A 95 7.40 -7.24 9.61
N GLU A 96 7.34 -6.44 8.54
CA GLU A 96 6.12 -5.71 8.15
C GLU A 96 4.97 -6.66 7.84
N PHE A 97 5.25 -7.80 7.21
CA PHE A 97 4.25 -8.84 6.99
C PHE A 97 3.69 -9.40 8.30
N GLY A 98 4.58 -9.75 9.25
CA GLY A 98 4.18 -10.17 10.59
C GLY A 98 3.32 -9.12 11.31
N GLN A 99 3.71 -7.84 11.23
CA GLN A 99 2.94 -6.72 11.80
C GLN A 99 1.55 -6.59 11.15
N CYS A 100 1.44 -6.73 9.83
CA CYS A 100 0.16 -6.70 9.12
C CYS A 100 -0.78 -7.83 9.59
N VAL A 101 -0.26 -9.05 9.76
CA VAL A 101 -1.02 -10.19 10.28
C VAL A 101 -1.43 -9.95 11.74
N ALA A 102 -0.53 -9.42 12.57
CA ALA A 102 -0.83 -9.10 13.97
C ALA A 102 -1.95 -8.05 14.08
N ALA A 103 -1.93 -7.02 13.23
CA ALA A 103 -2.95 -5.97 13.16
C ALA A 103 -4.35 -6.50 12.77
N LYS A 104 -4.43 -7.72 12.20
CA LYS A 104 -5.70 -8.42 11.96
C LYS A 104 -6.21 -9.20 13.18
N ASN A 105 -5.66 -8.96 14.37
CA ASN A 105 -6.00 -9.63 15.62
C ASN A 105 -5.60 -11.13 15.65
N HIS A 106 -4.52 -11.49 14.96
CA HIS A 106 -3.97 -12.85 14.95
C HIS A 106 -2.49 -12.89 15.35
N PRO A 107 -2.12 -12.47 16.57
CA PRO A 107 -0.73 -12.31 16.99
C PRO A 107 0.06 -13.63 17.05
N VAL A 108 -0.59 -14.75 17.37
CA VAL A 108 0.05 -16.09 17.33
C VAL A 108 0.36 -16.49 15.89
N LEU A 109 -0.60 -16.33 14.97
CA LEU A 109 -0.38 -16.62 13.56
C LEU A 109 0.65 -15.66 12.95
N ALA A 110 0.67 -14.39 13.35
CA ALA A 110 1.68 -13.44 12.91
C ALA A 110 3.10 -13.95 13.14
N ARG A 111 3.37 -14.53 14.31
CA ARG A 111 4.67 -15.15 14.62
C ARG A 111 4.94 -16.35 13.73
N LEU A 112 3.95 -17.24 13.58
CA LEU A 112 4.09 -18.43 12.75
C LEU A 112 4.39 -18.07 11.29
N TYR A 113 3.68 -17.07 10.74
CA TYR A 113 3.87 -16.60 9.37
C TYR A 113 5.22 -15.92 9.21
N TYR A 114 5.61 -15.06 10.15
CA TYR A 114 6.95 -14.44 10.18
C TYR A 114 8.06 -15.50 10.12
N PHE A 115 8.07 -16.47 11.05
CA PHE A 115 9.11 -17.51 11.05
C PHE A 115 9.04 -18.40 9.80
N GLY A 116 7.83 -18.69 9.31
CA GLY A 116 7.60 -19.40 8.06
C GLY A 116 8.29 -18.73 6.87
N VAL A 117 8.13 -17.42 6.69
CA VAL A 117 8.78 -16.69 5.59
C VAL A 117 10.28 -16.48 5.83
N ARG A 118 10.74 -16.34 7.08
CA ARG A 118 12.18 -16.27 7.41
C ARG A 118 12.94 -17.54 7.02
N VAL A 119 12.32 -18.71 7.21
CA VAL A 119 12.95 -20.00 6.88
C VAL A 119 12.66 -20.43 5.45
N GLY A 120 11.40 -20.35 4.99
CA GLY A 120 10.95 -20.84 3.69
C GLY A 120 11.13 -19.86 2.53
N GLY A 121 11.42 -18.60 2.81
CA GLY A 121 11.51 -17.53 1.81
C GLY A 121 12.92 -17.23 1.29
N THR A 122 13.92 -18.05 1.61
CA THR A 122 15.32 -17.74 1.22
C THR A 122 15.50 -17.81 -0.31
N PRO A 123 16.40 -17.00 -0.90
CA PRO A 123 16.61 -17.00 -2.35
C PRO A 123 17.26 -18.28 -2.89
N TYR A 124 17.77 -19.15 -2.00
CA TYR A 124 18.48 -20.38 -2.33
C TYR A 124 17.58 -21.62 -2.38
N LEU A 125 16.30 -21.48 -2.03
CA LEU A 125 15.34 -22.56 -2.16
C LEU A 125 14.72 -22.54 -3.57
N PRO A 126 14.51 -23.69 -4.22
CA PRO A 126 13.89 -23.79 -5.53
C PRO A 126 12.36 -23.62 -5.45
N THR A 127 11.89 -22.61 -4.70
CA THR A 127 10.48 -22.28 -4.54
C THR A 127 10.09 -21.11 -5.46
N PRO A 128 8.83 -21.05 -5.93
CA PRO A 128 8.38 -19.96 -6.79
C PRO A 128 8.14 -18.64 -6.01
N TRP A 129 7.95 -18.70 -4.69
CA TRP A 129 7.79 -17.55 -3.77
C TRP A 129 9.08 -17.19 -3.01
N ARG A 130 10.26 -17.57 -3.52
CA ARG A 130 11.56 -17.23 -2.88
C ARG A 130 11.83 -15.73 -2.92
N TRP A 131 12.66 -15.22 -2.02
CA TRP A 131 13.17 -13.85 -2.13
C TRP A 131 13.81 -13.59 -3.51
N GLY A 132 13.42 -12.49 -4.15
CA GLY A 132 13.84 -12.12 -5.49
C GLY A 132 13.26 -13.02 -6.59
N PHE A 133 12.05 -13.56 -6.44
CA PHE A 133 11.49 -14.47 -7.46
C PHE A 133 11.24 -13.81 -8.83
N GLY A 134 11.19 -12.48 -8.89
CA GLY A 134 11.21 -11.72 -10.14
C GLY A 134 12.51 -11.88 -10.94
N TRP A 135 13.58 -12.38 -10.32
CA TRP A 135 14.89 -12.62 -10.92
C TRP A 135 15.14 -14.09 -11.22
N PRO A 136 15.98 -14.43 -12.23
CA PRO A 136 16.43 -15.80 -12.46
C PRO A 136 16.84 -16.50 -11.15
N TYR A 137 16.50 -17.79 -11.03
CA TYR A 137 16.95 -18.59 -9.90
C TYR A 137 18.48 -18.50 -9.81
N THR A 138 19.04 -18.43 -8.60
CA THR A 138 20.44 -18.09 -8.27
C THR A 138 20.81 -16.59 -8.18
N HIS A 139 19.88 -15.65 -8.40
CA HIS A 139 20.16 -14.21 -8.21
C HIS A 139 20.65 -13.85 -6.80
N GLY A 140 20.07 -14.46 -5.76
CA GLY A 140 20.54 -14.28 -4.38
C GLY A 140 20.05 -12.98 -3.73
N TYR A 141 20.94 -12.35 -2.95
CA TYR A 141 20.71 -11.05 -2.31
C TYR A 141 21.55 -9.99 -3.01
N ASP A 142 21.00 -8.77 -3.07
CA ASP A 142 21.73 -7.60 -3.55
C ASP A 142 22.58 -6.98 -2.44
N VAL A 143 23.55 -6.15 -2.85
CA VAL A 143 24.18 -5.20 -1.94
C VAL A 143 23.19 -4.09 -1.61
N GLU A 144 23.10 -3.70 -0.35
CA GLU A 144 22.24 -2.59 0.06
C GLU A 144 22.70 -1.31 -0.65
N ALA A 145 21.79 -0.65 -1.39
CA ALA A 145 22.20 0.47 -2.22
C ALA A 145 22.63 1.68 -1.35
N PRO A 146 23.68 2.43 -1.75
CA PRO A 146 24.15 3.58 -0.98
C PRO A 146 23.05 4.65 -0.87
N GLY A 147 22.69 5.05 0.34
CA GLY A 147 21.71 6.12 0.59
C GLY A 147 20.23 5.70 0.52
N THR A 148 19.90 4.47 0.11
CA THR A 148 18.56 3.88 0.30
C THR A 148 18.45 3.08 1.58
N GLY A 149 19.52 3.13 2.39
CA GLY A 149 19.72 2.19 3.49
C GLY A 149 18.44 2.06 4.28
N VAL A 150 18.04 0.80 4.50
CA VAL A 150 16.86 0.39 5.27
C VAL A 150 16.72 1.40 6.42
N PRO A 151 15.64 2.21 6.47
CA PRO A 151 15.61 3.39 7.34
C PRO A 151 15.97 2.98 8.76
N ALA A 152 16.57 3.85 9.59
CA ALA A 152 17.04 3.45 10.92
C ALA A 152 15.96 2.73 11.73
N CYS A 153 14.70 3.14 11.59
CA CYS A 153 13.54 2.47 12.19
C CYS A 153 13.34 1.00 11.77
N ALA A 154 13.89 0.58 10.64
CA ALA A 154 13.89 -0.79 10.13
C ALA A 154 15.17 -1.57 10.47
N ARG A 155 16.25 -0.89 10.87
CA ARG A 155 17.42 -1.49 11.56
C ARG A 155 17.12 -1.74 13.05
N ASP A 156 16.24 -0.90 13.59
CA ASP A 156 15.71 -0.96 14.96
C ASP A 156 14.43 -1.78 15.07
N VAL A 157 13.93 -2.40 13.98
CA VAL A 157 12.93 -3.46 14.11
C VAL A 157 13.64 -4.57 14.88
N PRO A 158 13.28 -4.82 16.15
CA PRO A 158 13.90 -5.90 16.88
C PRO A 158 13.69 -7.18 16.06
N ALA A 159 14.72 -8.02 15.96
CA ALA A 159 14.64 -9.36 15.35
C ALA A 159 13.50 -10.22 15.95
N SER A 160 12.91 -9.74 17.02
CA SER A 160 11.63 -10.12 17.61
C SER A 160 10.71 -8.90 17.67
N VAL A 161 9.66 -8.83 16.84
CA VAL A 161 8.41 -8.11 17.22
C VAL A 161 8.23 -8.30 18.73
N PRO A 162 8.06 -7.26 19.57
CA PRO A 162 7.95 -7.44 21.01
C PRO A 162 6.83 -8.45 21.29
N ILE A 163 7.23 -9.69 21.59
CA ILE A 163 6.33 -10.82 21.81
C ILE A 163 5.53 -10.59 23.11
N GLU A 164 6.00 -9.66 23.93
CA GLU A 164 5.55 -9.37 25.29
C GLU A 164 4.39 -8.38 25.37
N SER A 165 4.07 -7.64 24.30
CA SER A 165 2.91 -6.71 24.30
C SER A 165 1.60 -7.34 23.82
N VAL A 166 1.55 -8.67 23.72
CA VAL A 166 0.31 -9.42 23.45
C VAL A 166 0.05 -10.34 24.64
N GLU A 167 -0.48 -9.75 25.71
CA GLU A 167 -1.10 -10.52 26.79
C GLU A 167 -2.44 -11.13 26.33
N PRO A 168 -2.85 -12.29 26.86
CA PRO A 168 -3.97 -13.11 26.37
C PRO A 168 -5.36 -12.48 26.48
#